data_AF-A0A7J7HSF9-F1
#
_entry.id   AF-A0A7J7HSF9-F1
#
_cell.length_a   1.000
_cell.length_b   1.000
_cell.length_c   1.000
_cell.angle_alpha   90.00
_cell.angle_beta   90.00
_cell.angle_gamma   90.00
#
_symmetry.space_group_name_H-M   'P 1'
#
loop_
_entity.id
_entity.type
_entity.pdbx_description
1 polymer ?
#
loop_
_entity_poly.entity_id
_entity_poly.type
_entity_poly.pdbx_seq_one_letter_code
_entity_poly.pdbx_strand_id
1 'polypeptide(L)'
;MLLREILIDENLSQYSVIMLDEAHERTIHIDVLFGLLKQLVKRRLDLRLIVTSVTLDAEKFSSYSFNCNIFTILGRTYPMEILYTK
;
A
#
# COMPACT_ATOMS: atom_id res chain seq x y z
N MET A 1 14.77 2.22 -3.35
CA MET A 1 15.56 1.43 -2.38
C MET A 1 15.02 0.00 -2.24
N LEU A 2 13.78 -0.21 -1.77
CA LEU A 2 13.21 -1.56 -1.61
C LEU A 2 13.14 -2.40 -2.91
N LEU A 3 12.77 -1.76 -4.02
CA LEU A 3 12.67 -2.44 -5.33
C LEU A 3 14.02 -3.00 -5.80
N ARG A 4 15.14 -2.35 -5.42
CA ARG A 4 16.50 -2.84 -5.71
C ARG A 4 16.90 -3.97 -4.76
N GLU A 5 16.47 -3.91 -3.51
CA GLU A 5 16.73 -4.97 -2.53
C GLU A 5 16.03 -6.28 -2.90
N ILE A 6 14.80 -6.22 -3.43
CA ILE A 6 14.11 -7.41 -3.98
C ILE A 6 14.94 -8.11 -5.06
N LEU A 7 15.71 -7.36 -5.86
CA LEU A 7 16.55 -7.95 -6.91
C LEU A 7 17.79 -8.68 -6.34
N ILE A 8 18.19 -8.34 -5.11
CA ILE A 8 19.34 -8.95 -4.42
C ILE A 8 18.85 -10.12 -3.55
N ASP A 9 17.77 -9.90 -2.79
CA ASP A 9 17.09 -10.90 -1.98
C ASP A 9 15.59 -10.89 -2.29
N GLU A 10 15.17 -11.84 -3.14
CA GLU A 10 13.76 -12.01 -3.52
C GLU A 10 12.84 -12.27 -2.32
N ASN A 11 13.38 -12.82 -1.23
CA ASN A 11 12.61 -13.16 -0.04
C ASN A 11 12.53 -12.02 0.97
N LEU A 12 13.22 -10.90 0.73
CA LEU A 12 13.31 -9.75 1.65
C LEU A 12 13.51 -10.17 3.11
N SER A 13 14.46 -11.09 3.34
CA SER A 13 14.61 -11.85 4.58
C SER A 13 14.99 -11.00 5.79
N GLN A 14 15.48 -9.79 5.55
CA GLN A 14 15.78 -8.81 6.58
C GLN A 14 14.53 -8.15 7.18
N TYR A 15 13.36 -8.34 6.56
CA TYR A 15 12.13 -7.66 6.95
C TYR A 15 11.07 -8.65 7.42
N SER A 16 10.49 -8.38 8.58
CA SER A 16 9.29 -9.07 9.07
C SER A 16 8.00 -8.33 8.71
N VAL A 17 8.08 -7.02 8.46
CA VAL A 17 6.95 -6.16 8.10
C VAL A 17 7.38 -5.17 7.04
N ILE A 18 6.54 -4.99 6.01
CA ILE A 18 6.73 -3.99 4.96
C ILE A 18 5.48 -3.11 4.92
N MET A 19 5.69 -1.80 4.87
CA MET A 19 4.63 -0.80 4.74
C MET A 19 4.78 -0.06 3.42
N LEU A 20 3.75 -0.11 2.58
CA LEU A 20 3.64 0.70 1.37
C LEU A 20 2.77 1.91 1.67
N ASP A 21 3.40 3.08 1.67
CA ASP A 21 2.70 4.33 1.93
C ASP A 21 2.28 5.03 0.63
N GLU A 22 1.27 5.89 0.75
CA GLU A 22 0.70 6.69 -0.34
C GLU A 22 0.35 5.87 -1.59
N ALA A 23 -0.25 4.69 -1.39
CA ALA A 23 -0.66 3.81 -2.48
C ALA A 23 -1.65 4.46 -3.47
N HIS A 24 -2.28 5.56 -3.05
CA HIS A 24 -3.19 6.36 -3.86
C HIS A 24 -2.49 7.12 -5.00
N GLU A 25 -1.18 7.39 -4.91
CA GLU A 25 -0.43 8.09 -5.97
C GLU A 25 -0.17 7.22 -7.20
N ARG A 26 -0.29 5.88 -7.07
CA ARG A 26 -0.13 4.92 -8.17
C ARG A 26 1.17 5.10 -8.97
N THR A 27 2.27 5.38 -8.28
CA THR A 27 3.58 5.47 -8.93
C THR A 27 4.01 4.10 -9.47
N ILE A 28 4.82 4.10 -10.54
CA ILE A 28 5.29 2.85 -11.18
C ILE A 28 6.04 1.93 -10.20
N HIS A 29 6.77 2.52 -9.25
CA HIS A 29 7.50 1.76 -8.26
C HIS A 29 6.57 1.05 -7.28
N ILE A 30 5.51 1.73 -6.81
CA ILE A 30 4.51 1.15 -5.90
C ILE A 30 3.76 0.03 -6.61
N ASP A 31 3.30 0.25 -7.84
CA ASP A 31 2.52 -0.77 -8.57
C ASP A 31 3.36 -2.04 -8.83
N VAL A 32 4.63 -1.89 -9.22
CA VAL A 32 5.55 -3.03 -9.40
C VAL A 32 5.83 -3.73 -8.07
N LEU A 33 6.13 -2.97 -6.99
CA LEU A 33 6.33 -3.54 -5.66
C LEU A 33 5.11 -4.30 -5.17
N PHE A 34 3.91 -3.77 -5.42
CA PHE A 34 2.67 -4.37 -4.97
C PHE A 34 2.43 -5.74 -5.61
N GLY A 35 2.71 -5.87 -6.91
CA GLY A 35 2.65 -7.16 -7.61
C GLY A 35 3.64 -8.19 -7.06
N LEU A 36 4.89 -7.77 -6.80
CA LEU A 36 5.95 -8.63 -6.27
C LEU A 36 5.66 -9.05 -4.82
N LEU A 37 5.26 -8.10 -3.96
CA LEU A 37 4.95 -8.35 -2.56
C LEU A 37 3.70 -9.23 -2.39
N LYS A 38 2.71 -9.11 -3.27
CA LYS A 38 1.55 -10.03 -3.30
C LYS A 38 1.96 -11.48 -3.51
N GLN A 39 2.97 -11.75 -4.34
CA GLN A 39 3.52 -13.09 -4.53
C GLN A 39 4.37 -13.51 -3.33
N LEU A 40 5.15 -12.58 -2.77
CA LEU A 40 6.01 -12.85 -1.62
C LEU A 40 5.22 -13.22 -0.36
N VAL A 41 4.14 -12.50 -0.04
CA VAL A 41 3.28 -12.77 1.13
C VAL A 41 2.64 -14.16 1.05
N LYS A 42 2.36 -14.68 -0.15
CA LYS A 42 1.88 -16.08 -0.31
C LYS A 42 2.95 -17.11 0.07
N ARG A 43 4.22 -16.82 -0.21
CA ARG A 43 5.36 -17.71 0.08
C ARG A 43 5.85 -17.57 1.53
N ARG A 44 5.81 -16.35 2.06
CA ARG A 44 6.27 -15.96 3.40
C ARG A 44 5.10 -15.60 4.29
N LEU A 45 4.55 -16.60 4.96
CA LEU A 45 3.45 -16.43 5.91
C LEU A 45 3.85 -15.64 7.17
N ASP A 46 5.15 -15.50 7.42
CA ASP A 46 5.73 -14.70 8.51
C ASP A 46 5.82 -13.21 8.17
N LEU A 47 5.80 -12.85 6.88
CA LEU A 47 5.89 -11.47 6.41
C LEU A 47 4.53 -10.78 6.47
N ARG A 48 4.47 -9.62 7.13
CA ARG A 48 3.26 -8.78 7.15
C ARG A 48 3.37 -7.63 6.18
N LEU A 49 2.35 -7.42 5.35
CA LEU A 49 2.25 -6.29 4.44
C LEU A 49 1.17 -5.32 4.92
N ILE A 50 1.53 -4.04 5.05
CA ILE A 50 0.62 -2.95 5.37
C ILE A 50 0.60 -2.00 4.17
N VAL A 51 -0.59 -1.56 3.78
CA VAL A 51 -0.78 -0.61 2.68
C VAL A 51 -1.59 0.57 3.22
N THR A 52 -1.05 1.77 3.08
CA THR A 52 -1.74 3.01 3.48
C THR A 52 -2.13 3.84 2.26
N SER A 53 -3.30 4.47 2.37
CA SER A 53 -3.91 5.29 1.33
C SER A 53 -4.80 6.35 2.00
N VAL A 54 -4.82 7.55 1.42
CA VAL A 54 -5.69 8.66 1.86
C VAL A 54 -7.06 8.62 1.15
N THR A 55 -7.22 7.81 0.10
CA THR A 55 -8.45 7.74 -0.71
C THR A 55 -9.33 6.54 -0.36
N LEU A 56 -10.63 6.64 -0.66
CA LEU A 56 -11.66 5.61 -0.45
C LEU A 56 -11.46 4.32 -1.27
N ASP A 57 -10.45 4.23 -2.12
CA ASP A 57 -10.20 3.08 -2.99
C ASP A 57 -9.64 1.84 -2.27
N ALA A 58 -9.66 1.81 -0.93
CA ALA A 58 -9.21 0.68 -0.11
C ALA A 58 -9.89 -0.65 -0.48
N GLU A 59 -11.15 -0.63 -0.92
CA GLU A 59 -11.86 -1.84 -1.38
C GLU A 59 -11.22 -2.48 -2.62
N LYS A 60 -10.73 -1.67 -3.57
CA LYS A 60 -10.03 -2.16 -4.76
C LYS A 60 -8.70 -2.81 -4.38
N PHE A 61 -7.98 -2.23 -3.43
CA PHE A 61 -6.74 -2.80 -2.91
C PHE A 61 -6.98 -4.09 -2.13
N SER A 62 -8.04 -4.14 -1.32
CA SER A 62 -8.43 -5.32 -0.56
C SER A 62 -8.83 -6.48 -1.48
N SER A 63 -9.71 -6.24 -2.45
CA SER A 63 -10.12 -7.26 -3.43
C SER A 63 -8.95 -7.77 -4.26
N TYR A 64 -8.00 -6.89 -4.63
CA TYR A 64 -6.77 -7.32 -5.27
C TYR A 64 -5.87 -8.15 -4.33
N SER A 65 -5.86 -7.88 -3.02
CA SER A 65 -4.94 -8.45 -2.03
C SER A 65 -5.62 -9.47 -1.12
N PHE A 66 -6.23 -10.49 -1.72
CA PHE A 66 -6.83 -11.63 -1.00
C PHE A 66 -7.98 -11.25 -0.06
N ASN A 67 -8.74 -10.19 -0.36
CA ASN A 67 -9.76 -9.64 0.53
C ASN A 67 -9.20 -9.33 1.92
N CYS A 68 -8.05 -8.63 1.98
CA CYS A 68 -7.44 -8.24 3.25
C CYS A 68 -8.34 -7.29 4.05
N ASN A 69 -8.23 -7.34 5.38
CA ASN A 69 -8.98 -6.45 6.26
C ASN A 69 -8.64 -4.98 5.99
N ILE A 70 -9.67 -4.14 5.90
CA ILE A 70 -9.53 -2.70 5.73
C ILE A 70 -9.69 -2.03 7.10
N PHE A 71 -8.74 -1.18 7.46
CA PHE A 71 -8.83 -0.34 8.66
C PHE A 71 -8.95 1.12 8.23
N THR A 72 -10.04 1.78 8.62
CA THR A 72 -10.32 3.17 8.27
C THR A 72 -10.23 4.06 9.50
N ILE A 73 -9.39 5.08 9.41
CA ILE A 73 -9.27 6.11 10.45
C ILE A 73 -10.11 7.30 10.01
N LEU A 74 -11.11 7.68 10.81
CA LEU A 74 -11.93 8.86 10.52
C LEU A 74 -11.09 10.12 10.70
N GLY A 75 -10.94 10.88 9.61
CA GLY A 75 -10.29 12.19 9.64
C GLY A 75 -11.10 13.22 10.43
N ARG A 76 -10.42 14.24 10.95
CA ARG A 76 -11.06 15.45 11.49
C ARG A 76 -10.92 16.55 10.45
N THR A 77 -11.97 16.77 9.67
CA THR A 77 -12.01 17.89 8.72
C THR A 77 -12.76 19.07 9.34
N TYR A 78 -12.29 20.28 9.08
CA TYR A 78 -12.99 21.51 9.44
C TYR A 78 -13.65 22.10 8.20
N PRO A 79 -14.81 22.77 8.33
CA PRO A 79 -15.46 23.40 7.19
C PRO A 79 -14.53 24.43 6.56
N MET A 80 -14.34 24.32 5.25
CA MET A 80 -13.55 25.25 4.44
C MET A 80 -14.44 25.90 3.40
N GLU A 81 -14.35 27.22 3.26
CA GLU A 81 -15.05 27.98 2.23
C GLU A 81 -14.27 27.91 0.91
N ILE A 82 -14.94 27.49 -0.18
CA ILE A 82 -14.33 27.39 -1.51
C ILE A 82 -14.79 28.59 -2.34
N LEU A 83 -13.85 29.45 -2.73
CA LEU A 83 -14.10 30.62 -3.56
C LEU A 83 -13.58 30.38 -4.99
N TYR A 84 -14.39 30.68 -6.00
CA TYR A 84 -14.04 30.54 -7.41
C TYR A 84 -13.89 31.93 -8.07
N THR A 85 -12.98 32.07 -9.03
CA THR A 85 -12.95 33.27 -9.88
C THR A 85 -14.15 33.29 -10.82
N LYS A 86 -14.65 34.49 -11.14
CA LYS A 86 -15.58 34.68 -12.26
C LYS A 86 -14.92 34.38 -13.60
#